data_AF-A0A927L3T2-F1
#
_entry.id   AF-A0A927L3T2-F1
#
_cell.length_a   1.000
_cell.length_b   1.000
_cell.length_c   1.000
_cell.angle_alpha   90.00
_cell.angle_beta   90.00
_cell.angle_gamma   90.00
#
_symmetry.space_group_name_H-M   'P 1'
#
loop_
_entity.id
_entity.type
_entity.pdbx_description
1 polymer ?
#
loop_
_entity_poly.entity_id
_entity_poly.type
_entity_poly.pdbx_seq_one_letter_code
_entity_poly.pdbx_strand_id
1 'polypeptide(L)'
;MNPESTSPARSLRTGVAVAALAALLLTVFSAQEPQRSHGIALEGGIQERGIVGSENAKVGETWWFALPVPTNASAEPIEITGVSLVQVPKGIKVLRYGAYSLEDTEGLALLAKEGDDWTPRFAALRDHSGKPLKVAPHASSDIYFLARLKITSLPSRSARYCEFAYRQGGRAYTQTLDCEVELTGKARPDDLIR
;
A
#
# COMPACT_ATOMS: atom_id res chain seq x y z
N MET A 1 -9.24 27.82 -76.33
CA MET A 1 -8.44 28.98 -76.80
C MET A 1 -8.70 30.13 -75.85
N ASN A 2 -7.72 30.44 -74.98
CA ASN A 2 -7.65 31.73 -74.27
C ASN A 2 -6.93 32.76 -75.18
N PRO A 3 -7.03 34.06 -74.87
CA PRO A 3 -5.90 34.75 -74.22
C PRO A 3 -6.36 35.50 -72.94
N GLU A 4 -5.60 35.47 -71.84
CA GLU A 4 -4.58 36.47 -71.44
C GLU A 4 -5.13 37.92 -71.40
N SER A 5 -4.84 38.79 -70.44
CA SER A 5 -4.04 38.80 -69.21
C SER A 5 -4.21 40.23 -68.69
N THR A 6 -4.34 40.46 -67.38
CA THR A 6 -3.59 41.51 -66.66
C THR A 6 -3.96 41.57 -65.18
N SER A 7 -2.95 41.33 -64.34
CA SER A 7 -2.84 41.89 -62.99
C SER A 7 -1.67 42.88 -63.00
N PRO A 8 -1.68 43.91 -62.15
CA PRO A 8 -0.65 43.91 -61.11
C PRO A 8 -1.10 44.45 -59.72
N ALA A 9 -0.63 43.71 -58.70
CA ALA A 9 0.18 44.14 -57.55
C ALA A 9 -0.26 45.27 -56.57
N ARG A 10 -0.43 44.81 -55.30
CA ARG A 10 0.17 45.28 -54.02
C ARG A 10 -0.12 46.68 -53.46
N SER A 11 -0.67 46.71 -52.25
CA SER A 11 0.02 47.06 -50.97
C SER A 11 -0.99 47.62 -49.94
N LEU A 12 -1.39 46.82 -48.94
CA LEU A 12 -0.95 46.87 -47.53
C LEU A 12 -1.46 48.09 -46.71
N ARG A 13 -2.37 47.84 -45.75
CA ARG A 13 -2.13 48.04 -44.30
C ARG A 13 -3.38 47.83 -43.40
N THR A 14 -3.21 46.87 -42.49
CA THR A 14 -3.61 46.84 -41.07
C THR A 14 -5.07 47.07 -40.65
N GLY A 15 -5.66 45.99 -40.12
CA GLY A 15 -6.76 46.02 -39.17
C GLY A 15 -6.87 44.66 -38.49
N VAL A 16 -6.09 44.45 -37.44
CA VAL A 16 -6.13 43.24 -36.60
C VAL A 16 -7.47 43.19 -35.88
N ALA A 17 -8.25 42.13 -36.06
CA ALA A 17 -9.31 41.74 -35.15
C ALA A 17 -9.22 40.23 -34.92
N VAL A 18 -8.41 39.87 -33.93
CA VAL A 18 -8.34 38.55 -33.33
C VAL A 18 -9.66 38.27 -32.63
N ALA A 19 -10.41 37.28 -33.09
CA ALA A 19 -11.48 36.66 -32.32
C ALA A 19 -11.20 35.16 -32.28
N ALA A 20 -10.46 34.76 -31.25
CA ALA A 20 -10.12 33.39 -30.93
C ALA A 20 -11.38 32.63 -30.47
N LEU A 21 -11.74 31.58 -31.20
CA LEU A 21 -12.63 30.52 -30.74
C LEU A 21 -11.84 29.21 -30.82
N ALA A 22 -10.85 29.09 -29.95
CA ALA A 22 -10.24 27.80 -29.63
C ALA A 22 -11.15 27.14 -28.57
N ALA A 23 -12.02 26.25 -29.03
CA ALA A 23 -12.79 25.40 -28.14
C ALA A 23 -11.81 24.48 -27.38
N LEU A 24 -11.54 24.84 -26.12
CA LEU A 24 -10.85 23.98 -25.17
C LEU A 24 -11.75 22.75 -24.92
N LEU A 25 -11.46 21.65 -25.60
CA LEU A 25 -11.86 20.32 -25.17
C LEU A 25 -11.04 19.98 -23.92
N LEU A 26 -11.52 20.42 -22.76
CA LEU A 26 -11.08 19.92 -21.46
C LEU A 26 -11.53 18.47 -21.36
N THR A 27 -10.70 17.54 -21.85
CA THR A 27 -10.80 16.13 -21.49
C THR A 27 -10.50 16.02 -20.01
N VAL A 28 -11.57 16.02 -19.21
CA VAL A 28 -11.53 15.59 -17.82
C VAL A 28 -11.17 14.10 -17.84
N PHE A 29 -9.87 13.80 -17.81
CA PHE A 29 -9.38 12.48 -17.41
C PHE A 29 -9.70 12.36 -15.92
N SER A 30 -10.96 12.02 -15.61
CA SER A 30 -11.27 11.39 -14.35
C SER A 30 -10.45 10.12 -14.32
N ALA A 31 -9.34 10.14 -13.59
CA ALA A 31 -8.63 8.94 -13.18
C ALA A 31 -9.57 8.17 -12.26
N GLN A 32 -10.55 7.49 -12.86
CA GLN A 32 -11.43 6.56 -12.19
C GLN A 32 -10.51 5.43 -11.77
N GLU A 33 -10.22 5.33 -10.46
CA GLU A 33 -9.42 4.22 -9.96
C GLU A 33 -10.04 2.94 -10.50
N PRO A 34 -9.27 2.08 -11.20
CA PRO A 34 -9.80 0.85 -11.74
C PRO A 34 -10.45 0.07 -10.61
N GLN A 35 -11.75 -0.21 -10.75
CA GLN A 35 -12.46 -1.02 -9.77
C GLN A 35 -11.75 -2.37 -9.67
N ARG A 36 -11.07 -2.60 -8.55
CA ARG A 36 -10.27 -3.80 -8.34
C ARG A 36 -11.20 -4.99 -8.20
N SER A 37 -10.93 -6.06 -8.93
CA SER A 37 -11.68 -7.30 -8.83
C SER A 37 -11.21 -8.10 -7.63
N HIS A 38 -12.07 -8.97 -7.07
CA HIS A 38 -11.60 -9.90 -6.05
C HIS A 38 -10.61 -10.91 -6.66
N GLY A 39 -9.50 -11.14 -5.96
CA GLY A 39 -8.41 -12.02 -6.37
C GLY A 39 -8.28 -13.25 -5.47
N ILE A 40 -7.63 -14.30 -5.99
CA ILE A 40 -7.40 -15.58 -5.30
C ILE A 40 -5.95 -16.10 -5.47
N ALA A 41 -5.02 -15.25 -5.91
CA ALA A 41 -3.67 -15.68 -6.26
C ALA A 41 -2.75 -15.86 -5.06
N LEU A 42 -3.08 -15.26 -3.91
CA LEU A 42 -2.23 -15.26 -2.72
C LEU A 42 -2.66 -16.35 -1.72
N GLU A 43 -1.68 -16.93 -1.04
CA GLU A 43 -1.85 -17.75 0.16
C GLU A 43 -1.06 -17.11 1.31
N GLY A 44 -1.64 -17.02 2.50
CA GLY A 44 -1.00 -16.41 3.67
C GLY A 44 -0.31 -17.41 4.62
N GLY A 45 -0.25 -18.69 4.26
CA GLY A 45 0.57 -19.69 4.92
C GLY A 45 0.26 -19.89 6.42
N ILE A 46 1.31 -20.04 7.23
CA ILE A 46 1.17 -20.30 8.67
C ILE A 46 0.60 -19.10 9.46
N GLN A 47 0.76 -17.87 8.95
CA GLN A 47 0.27 -16.65 9.60
C GLN A 47 -1.25 -16.49 9.50
N GLU A 48 -1.93 -17.21 8.59
CA GLU A 48 -3.40 -17.26 8.53
C GLU A 48 -4.03 -18.10 9.65
N ARG A 49 -3.23 -18.93 10.34
CA ARG A 49 -3.73 -19.95 11.27
C ARG A 49 -3.48 -19.61 12.74
N GLY A 50 -2.96 -18.42 13.04
CA GLY A 50 -2.55 -18.07 14.39
C GLY A 50 -2.73 -16.58 14.71
N ILE A 51 -2.77 -16.30 16.02
CA ILE A 51 -2.78 -14.95 16.57
C ILE A 51 -1.38 -14.66 17.07
N VAL A 52 -0.78 -13.57 16.60
CA VAL A 52 0.48 -13.07 17.16
C VAL A 52 0.14 -11.98 18.17
N GLY A 53 0.80 -11.95 19.32
CA GLY A 53 0.43 -10.95 20.31
C GLY A 53 1.40 -10.73 21.44
N SER A 54 1.08 -9.71 22.24
CA SER A 54 1.76 -9.40 23.48
C SER A 54 0.75 -8.93 24.52
N GLU A 55 0.84 -9.48 25.73
CA GLU A 55 0.04 -9.08 26.89
C GLU A 55 0.63 -7.91 27.68
N ASN A 56 1.74 -7.35 27.19
CA ASN A 56 2.52 -6.32 27.87
C ASN A 56 2.59 -5.00 27.10
N ALA A 57 1.68 -4.78 26.15
CA ALA A 57 1.62 -3.55 25.37
C ALA A 57 1.25 -2.36 26.27
N LYS A 58 1.88 -1.20 26.01
CA LYS A 58 1.63 0.04 26.75
C LYS A 58 1.26 1.18 25.82
N VAL A 59 0.44 2.10 26.34
CA VAL A 59 0.14 3.35 25.66
C VAL A 59 1.44 4.10 25.37
N GLY A 60 1.58 4.55 24.12
CA GLY A 60 2.80 5.21 23.66
C GLY A 60 3.83 4.27 23.05
N GLU A 61 3.67 2.95 23.11
CA GLU A 61 4.57 2.03 22.40
C GLU A 61 4.26 1.97 20.90
N THR A 62 5.30 1.67 20.13
CA THR A 62 5.19 1.41 18.69
C THR A 62 5.64 -0.03 18.44
N TRP A 63 4.87 -0.74 17.63
CA TRP A 63 5.07 -2.13 17.28
C TRP A 63 5.11 -2.29 15.77
N TRP A 64 5.85 -3.29 15.28
CA TRP A 64 5.87 -3.72 13.89
C TRP A 64 5.23 -5.10 13.82
N PHE A 65 4.14 -5.22 13.06
CA PHE A 65 3.38 -6.47 12.87
C PHE A 65 3.53 -6.98 11.45
N ALA A 66 4.01 -8.21 11.28
CA ALA A 66 4.18 -8.82 9.97
C ALA A 66 2.84 -9.27 9.40
N LEU A 67 2.52 -8.77 8.21
CA LEU A 67 1.46 -9.33 7.40
C LEU A 67 1.91 -10.72 6.88
N PRO A 68 0.97 -11.57 6.42
CA PRO A 68 1.32 -12.84 5.80
C PRO A 68 2.37 -12.68 4.71
N VAL A 69 3.42 -13.51 4.75
CA VAL A 69 4.45 -13.53 3.70
C VAL A 69 3.77 -13.86 2.37
N PRO A 70 3.87 -13.01 1.35
CA PRO A 70 3.15 -13.23 0.10
C PRO A 70 3.64 -14.49 -0.61
N THR A 71 2.77 -15.49 -0.72
CA THR A 71 2.99 -16.68 -1.53
C THR A 71 2.02 -16.68 -2.69
N ASN A 72 2.53 -16.70 -3.92
CA ASN A 72 1.70 -16.73 -5.11
C ASN A 72 1.38 -18.19 -5.47
N ALA A 73 0.12 -18.58 -5.28
CA ALA A 73 -0.36 -19.93 -5.59
C ALA A 73 -0.76 -20.12 -7.07
N SER A 74 -0.83 -19.03 -7.83
CA SER A 74 -1.27 -19.09 -9.22
C SER A 74 -0.13 -19.40 -10.20
N ALA A 75 -0.50 -19.72 -11.44
CA ALA A 75 0.43 -20.00 -12.54
C ALA A 75 0.99 -18.74 -13.22
N GLU A 76 0.52 -17.54 -12.85
CA GLU A 76 0.95 -16.28 -13.44
C GLU A 76 1.69 -15.42 -12.39
N PRO A 77 2.71 -14.64 -12.79
CA PRO A 77 3.36 -13.72 -11.87
C PRO A 77 2.39 -12.66 -11.39
N ILE A 78 2.58 -12.20 -10.15
CA ILE A 78 1.83 -11.09 -9.58
C ILE A 78 2.76 -9.94 -9.21
N GLU A 79 2.20 -8.73 -9.21
CA GLU A 79 2.86 -7.53 -8.71
C GLU A 79 2.03 -6.95 -7.55
N ILE A 80 2.49 -7.11 -6.32
CA ILE A 80 1.83 -6.53 -5.15
C ILE A 80 2.09 -5.03 -5.16
N THR A 81 1.03 -4.25 -5.15
CA THR A 81 1.01 -2.79 -5.28
C THR A 81 0.67 -2.06 -3.99
N GLY A 82 0.14 -2.76 -2.99
CA GLY A 82 -0.19 -2.19 -1.71
C GLY A 82 -0.70 -3.23 -0.73
N VAL A 83 -0.64 -2.87 0.55
CA VAL A 83 -1.14 -3.70 1.64
C VAL A 83 -1.88 -2.83 2.66
N SER A 84 -2.82 -3.43 3.38
CA SER A 84 -3.44 -2.77 4.53
C SER A 84 -3.98 -3.76 5.57
N LEU A 85 -4.08 -3.31 6.83
CA LEU A 85 -4.96 -3.93 7.82
C LEU A 85 -6.39 -3.46 7.61
N VAL A 86 -7.33 -4.40 7.58
CA VAL A 86 -8.74 -4.10 7.30
C VAL A 86 -9.47 -3.67 8.57
N GLN A 87 -9.33 -4.42 9.66
CA GLN A 87 -9.94 -4.11 10.94
C GLN A 87 -8.89 -3.64 11.92
N VAL A 88 -8.90 -2.35 12.25
CA VAL A 88 -8.02 -1.76 13.25
C VAL A 88 -8.87 -1.28 14.43
N PRO A 89 -8.69 -1.84 15.64
CA PRO A 89 -9.50 -1.47 16.80
C PRO A 89 -9.14 -0.06 17.29
N LYS A 90 -10.08 0.56 18.02
CA LYS A 90 -9.75 1.77 18.79
C LYS A 90 -8.57 1.48 19.73
N GLY A 91 -7.67 2.45 19.84
CA GLY A 91 -6.44 2.31 20.62
C GLY A 91 -5.22 1.86 19.81
N ILE A 92 -5.41 1.43 18.55
CA ILE A 92 -4.31 1.20 17.61
C ILE A 92 -4.40 2.22 16.47
N LYS A 93 -3.27 2.83 16.14
CA LYS A 93 -3.12 3.64 14.92
C LYS A 93 -2.05 3.03 14.02
N VAL A 94 -2.41 2.73 12.78
CA VAL A 94 -1.41 2.40 11.76
C VAL A 94 -0.70 3.69 11.33
N LEU A 95 0.62 3.72 11.51
CA LEU A 95 1.46 4.87 11.14
C LEU A 95 1.93 4.78 9.69
N ARG A 96 2.32 3.58 9.25
CA ARG A 96 2.78 3.29 7.88
C ARG A 96 2.83 1.79 7.64
N TYR A 97 2.97 1.42 6.38
CA TYR A 97 3.41 0.10 5.96
C TYR A 97 4.84 0.20 5.43
N GLY A 98 5.65 -0.84 5.64
CA GLY A 98 6.96 -1.00 5.02
C GLY A 98 7.11 -2.39 4.43
N ALA A 99 8.06 -2.57 3.52
CA ALA A 99 8.40 -3.88 2.96
C ALA A 99 9.91 -4.13 3.07
N TYR A 100 10.29 -5.26 3.63
CA TYR A 100 11.68 -5.55 4.02
C TYR A 100 12.09 -6.96 3.61
N SER A 101 13.38 -7.13 3.35
CA SER A 101 13.96 -8.44 3.04
C SER A 101 14.00 -9.32 4.28
N LEU A 102 13.63 -10.59 4.13
CA LEU A 102 13.82 -11.62 5.15
C LEU A 102 15.31 -11.77 5.52
N GLU A 103 16.21 -11.58 4.57
CA GLU A 103 17.66 -11.62 4.83
C GLU A 103 18.11 -10.46 5.71
N ASP A 104 17.68 -9.23 5.37
CA ASP A 104 18.05 -8.02 6.12
C ASP A 104 17.47 -7.99 7.54
N THR A 105 16.39 -8.74 7.77
CA THR A 105 15.75 -8.87 9.09
C THR A 105 16.10 -10.18 9.79
N GLU A 106 17.05 -10.96 9.24
CA GLU A 106 17.50 -12.25 9.77
C GLU A 106 16.35 -13.26 10.01
N GLY A 107 15.33 -13.21 9.16
CA GLY A 107 14.10 -13.99 9.24
C GLY A 107 12.85 -13.12 9.34
N LEU A 108 11.72 -13.76 9.68
CA LEU A 108 10.42 -13.11 9.74
C LEU A 108 10.17 -12.50 11.14
N ALA A 109 10.20 -11.17 11.25
CA ALA A 109 9.85 -10.47 12.48
C ALA A 109 8.33 -10.41 12.66
N LEU A 110 7.72 -11.50 13.14
CA LEU A 110 6.25 -11.65 13.27
C LEU A 110 5.59 -10.49 14.04
N LEU A 111 6.18 -10.13 15.18
CA LEU A 111 5.78 -8.98 15.98
C LEU A 111 7.01 -8.46 16.74
N ALA A 112 7.32 -7.18 16.58
CA ALA A 112 8.51 -6.58 17.19
C ALA A 112 8.18 -5.22 17.80
N LYS A 113 8.63 -4.96 19.03
CA LYS A 113 8.48 -3.66 19.68
C LYS A 113 9.62 -2.73 19.25
N GLU A 114 9.27 -1.57 18.71
CA GLU A 114 10.28 -0.62 18.24
C GLU A 114 11.16 -0.15 19.41
N GLY A 115 12.49 -0.26 19.23
CA GLY A 115 13.49 0.14 20.21
C GLY A 115 13.97 -0.97 21.15
N ASP A 116 13.42 -2.19 21.07
CA ASP A 116 13.99 -3.33 21.80
C ASP A 116 15.30 -3.83 21.16
N ASP A 117 16.21 -4.34 22.00
CA ASP A 117 17.58 -4.73 21.61
C ASP A 117 17.65 -5.73 20.45
N TRP A 118 16.65 -6.61 20.36
CA TRP A 118 16.56 -7.68 19.36
C TRP A 118 15.67 -7.33 18.16
N THR A 119 15.09 -6.12 18.14
CA THR A 119 14.23 -5.69 17.05
C THR A 119 15.08 -5.13 15.90
N PRO A 120 14.88 -5.59 14.66
CA PRO A 120 15.54 -4.98 13.51
C PRO A 120 15.29 -3.48 13.47
N ARG A 121 16.33 -2.70 13.18
CA ARG A 121 16.20 -1.25 13.02
C ARG A 121 15.57 -0.93 11.66
N PHE A 122 14.27 -1.19 11.49
CA PHE A 122 13.53 -1.06 10.23
C PHE A 122 13.68 0.31 9.54
N ALA A 123 13.90 1.39 10.30
CA ALA A 123 14.13 2.72 9.75
C ALA A 123 15.50 2.88 9.05
N ALA A 124 16.46 2.01 9.36
CA ALA A 124 17.78 1.96 8.74
C ALA A 124 17.88 0.91 7.62
N LEU A 125 16.90 0.00 7.54
CA LEU A 125 16.83 -1.00 6.48
C LEU A 125 16.28 -0.42 5.18
N ARG A 126 16.59 -1.08 4.07
CA ARG A 126 16.04 -0.73 2.77
C ARG A 126 14.53 -1.02 2.77
N ASP A 127 13.74 0.01 2.53
CA ASP A 127 12.29 -0.14 2.37
C ASP A 127 11.95 -0.37 0.89
N HIS A 128 11.28 -1.49 0.60
CA HIS A 128 10.87 -1.92 -0.73
C HIS A 128 9.42 -1.53 -1.08
N SER A 129 8.69 -0.89 -0.16
CA SER A 129 7.25 -0.57 -0.33
C SER A 129 6.97 0.50 -1.38
N GLY A 130 7.98 1.28 -1.80
CA GLY A 130 7.83 2.35 -2.78
C GLY A 130 7.64 1.90 -4.23
N LYS A 131 7.68 0.59 -4.52
CA LYS A 131 7.49 0.03 -5.86
C LYS A 131 6.72 -1.29 -5.81
N PRO A 132 6.05 -1.69 -6.90
CA PRO A 132 5.39 -2.98 -6.96
C PRO A 132 6.38 -4.13 -6.71
N LEU A 133 5.99 -5.07 -5.85
CA LEU A 133 6.76 -6.26 -5.50
C LEU A 133 6.33 -7.43 -6.41
N LYS A 134 7.27 -7.97 -7.17
CA LYS A 134 7.02 -9.13 -8.03
C LYS A 134 7.12 -10.42 -7.24
N VAL A 135 6.14 -11.30 -7.40
CA VAL A 135 6.17 -12.67 -6.87
C VAL A 135 5.94 -13.63 -8.03
N ALA A 136 6.91 -14.51 -8.27
CA ALA A 136 6.85 -15.50 -9.35
C ALA A 136 5.70 -16.49 -9.15
N PRO A 137 5.22 -17.16 -10.20
CA PRO A 137 4.27 -18.27 -10.05
C PRO A 137 4.78 -19.30 -9.05
N HIS A 138 3.88 -19.80 -8.19
CA HIS A 138 4.17 -20.86 -7.21
C HIS A 138 5.38 -20.58 -6.30
N ALA A 139 5.64 -19.31 -5.98
CA ALA A 139 6.77 -18.89 -5.17
C ALA A 139 6.34 -18.04 -3.97
N SER A 140 7.11 -18.13 -2.89
CA SER A 140 7.06 -17.20 -1.77
C SER A 140 8.00 -16.02 -2.04
N SER A 141 7.62 -14.83 -1.56
CA SER A 141 8.49 -13.66 -1.63
C SER A 141 9.55 -13.67 -0.53
N ASP A 142 10.77 -13.23 -0.87
CA ASP A 142 11.82 -12.90 0.10
C ASP A 142 11.60 -11.53 0.76
N ILE A 143 10.63 -10.76 0.28
CA ILE A 143 10.21 -9.48 0.85
C ILE A 143 8.85 -9.68 1.52
N TYR A 144 8.72 -9.21 2.75
CA TYR A 144 7.46 -9.24 3.50
C TYR A 144 7.07 -7.85 3.96
N PHE A 145 5.78 -7.68 4.25
CA PHE A 145 5.22 -6.39 4.63
C PHE A 145 5.00 -6.31 6.14
N LEU A 146 5.26 -5.14 6.70
CA LEU A 146 5.05 -4.83 8.11
C LEU A 146 4.13 -3.61 8.25
N ALA A 147 3.16 -3.69 9.16
CA ALA A 147 2.41 -2.54 9.64
C ALA A 147 3.11 -1.96 10.87
N ARG A 148 3.42 -0.66 10.84
CA ARG A 148 3.91 0.08 12.01
C ARG A 148 2.73 0.59 12.83
N LEU A 149 2.51 0.03 14.00
CA LEU A 149 1.35 0.25 14.86
C LEU A 149 1.73 1.09 16.07
N LYS A 150 0.96 2.13 16.38
CA LYS A 150 1.08 2.93 17.60
C LYS A 150 -0.06 2.60 18.54
N ILE A 151 0.26 2.28 19.80
CA ILE A 151 -0.75 2.15 20.85
C ILE A 151 -1.11 3.55 21.36
N THR A 152 -2.33 4.00 21.05
CA THR A 152 -2.88 5.30 21.47
C THR A 152 -3.76 5.16 22.73
N SER A 153 -4.34 3.99 22.94
CA SER A 153 -4.96 3.51 24.18
C SER A 153 -4.91 1.99 24.18
N LEU A 154 -5.10 1.31 25.32
CA LEU A 154 -5.15 -0.15 25.32
C LEU A 154 -6.35 -0.65 24.49
N PRO A 155 -6.14 -1.44 23.43
CA PRO A 155 -7.23 -1.92 22.60
C PRO A 155 -8.00 -3.04 23.31
N SER A 156 -9.31 -3.10 23.07
CA SER A 156 -10.20 -4.12 23.63
C SER A 156 -10.43 -5.32 22.70
N ARG A 157 -9.84 -5.29 21.50
CA ARG A 157 -9.94 -6.31 20.44
C ARG A 157 -8.64 -6.34 19.65
N SER A 158 -8.41 -7.41 18.90
CA SER A 158 -7.31 -7.54 17.96
C SER A 158 -7.49 -6.67 16.72
N ALA A 159 -6.39 -6.36 16.04
CA ALA A 159 -6.45 -5.95 14.63
C ALA A 159 -6.48 -7.21 13.75
N ARG A 160 -7.36 -7.22 12.73
CA ARG A 160 -7.65 -8.42 11.93
C ARG A 160 -7.73 -8.13 10.44
N TYR A 161 -7.42 -9.17 9.67
CA TYR A 161 -7.42 -9.27 8.22
C TYR A 161 -6.43 -8.34 7.53
N CYS A 162 -5.78 -8.91 6.52
CA CYS A 162 -4.73 -8.25 5.75
C CYS A 162 -5.17 -8.20 4.29
N GLU A 163 -5.41 -7.01 3.75
CA GLU A 163 -5.73 -6.84 2.34
C GLU A 163 -4.44 -6.59 1.53
N PHE A 164 -4.31 -7.31 0.44
CA PHE A 164 -3.28 -7.12 -0.57
C PHE A 164 -3.92 -6.63 -1.86
N ALA A 165 -3.44 -5.49 -2.36
CA ALA A 165 -3.74 -5.02 -3.70
C ALA A 165 -2.62 -5.48 -4.64
N TYR A 166 -2.95 -6.16 -5.74
CA TYR A 166 -1.95 -6.67 -6.67
C TYR A 166 -2.41 -6.60 -8.14
N ARG A 167 -1.46 -6.75 -9.06
CA ARG A 167 -1.73 -6.89 -10.49
C ARG A 167 -1.35 -8.28 -10.96
N GLN A 168 -2.16 -8.84 -11.85
CA GLN A 168 -1.93 -10.13 -12.52
C GLN A 168 -2.50 -10.06 -13.93
N GLY A 169 -1.72 -10.47 -14.94
CA GLY A 169 -2.15 -10.36 -16.34
C GLY A 169 -2.58 -8.93 -16.75
N GLY A 170 -1.96 -7.90 -16.16
CA GLY A 170 -2.29 -6.48 -16.39
C GLY A 170 -3.53 -5.96 -15.66
N ARG A 171 -4.33 -6.84 -15.03
CA ARG A 171 -5.56 -6.51 -14.30
C ARG A 171 -5.27 -6.26 -12.82
N ALA A 172 -6.05 -5.40 -12.18
CA ALA A 172 -5.90 -5.07 -10.76
C ALA A 172 -6.88 -5.89 -9.89
N TYR A 173 -6.37 -6.43 -8.79
CA TYR A 173 -7.09 -7.25 -7.84
C TYR A 173 -6.89 -6.78 -6.40
N THR A 174 -7.84 -7.13 -5.53
CA THR A 174 -7.66 -7.16 -4.08
C THR A 174 -7.97 -8.55 -3.54
N GLN A 175 -7.19 -8.99 -2.56
CA GLN A 175 -7.44 -10.22 -1.83
C GLN A 175 -7.20 -9.97 -0.34
N THR A 176 -8.16 -10.40 0.47
CA THR A 176 -8.06 -10.35 1.93
C THR A 176 -7.62 -11.72 2.44
N LEU A 177 -6.52 -11.74 3.18
CA LEU A 177 -6.01 -12.91 3.87
C LEU A 177 -6.33 -12.81 5.36
N ASP A 178 -6.44 -13.97 6.02
CA ASP A 178 -6.55 -13.97 7.47
C ASP A 178 -5.20 -13.58 8.10
N CYS A 179 -5.28 -12.74 9.12
CA CYS A 179 -4.14 -12.34 9.91
C CYS A 179 -4.68 -11.66 11.17
N GLU A 180 -3.98 -11.84 12.29
CA GLU A 180 -4.44 -11.25 13.54
C GLU A 180 -3.27 -10.87 14.43
N VAL A 181 -3.37 -9.66 15.01
CA VAL A 181 -2.48 -9.19 16.05
C VAL A 181 -3.26 -8.73 17.28
N GLU A 182 -2.91 -9.30 18.42
CA GLU A 182 -3.50 -8.98 19.72
C GLU A 182 -2.46 -8.27 20.61
N LEU A 183 -2.70 -6.99 20.93
CA LEU A 183 -1.82 -6.18 21.77
C LEU A 183 -2.57 -5.73 23.02
N THR A 184 -2.50 -6.52 24.08
CA THR A 184 -3.17 -6.26 25.36
C THR A 184 -2.17 -5.79 26.41
N GLY A 185 -2.67 -5.24 27.52
CA GLY A 185 -1.84 -4.71 28.58
C GLY A 185 -2.65 -4.36 29.82
N LYS A 186 -1.95 -4.03 30.90
CA LYS A 186 -2.56 -3.49 32.11
C LYS A 186 -2.59 -1.96 32.04
N ALA A 187 -3.75 -1.37 32.30
CA ALA A 187 -3.83 0.08 32.48
C ALA A 187 -2.92 0.47 33.66
N ARG A 188 -2.08 1.49 33.48
CA ARG A 188 -1.36 2.05 34.61
C ARG A 188 -2.35 2.84 35.46
N PRO A 189 -2.22 2.87 36.80
CA PRO A 189 -3.10 3.64 37.67
C PRO A 189 -3.27 5.10 37.22
N ASP A 190 -2.20 5.69 36.68
CA ASP A 190 -2.16 7.09 36.24
C ASP A 190 -2.95 7.36 34.94
N ASP A 191 -3.27 6.31 34.15
CA ASP A 191 -4.05 6.42 32.92
C ASP A 191 -5.58 6.44 33.19
N LEU A 192 -6.02 6.22 34.44
CA LEU A 192 -7.43 6.14 34.85
C LEU A 192 -8.01 7.46 35.39
N ILE A 193 -7.22 8.54 35.44
CA ILE A 193 -7.60 9.84 36.03
C ILE A 193 -7.71 10.94 34.95
N ARG A 194 -8.23 10.63 33.77
CA ARG A 194 -8.53 11.63 32.73
C ARG A 194 -9.98 11.59 32.28
#